data_AF-A0A5K8AI60-F1
#
_entry.id   AF-A0A5K8AI60-F1
#
_cell.length_a   1.000
_cell.length_b   1.000
_cell.length_c   1.000
_cell.angle_alpha   90.00
_cell.angle_beta   90.00
_cell.angle_gamma   90.00
#
_symmetry.space_group_name_H-M   'P 1'
#
loop_
_entity.id
_entity.type
_entity.pdbx_description
1 polymer ?
#
loop_
_entity_poly.entity_id
_entity_poly.type
_entity_poly.pdbx_seq_one_letter_code
_entity_poly.pdbx_strand_id
1 'polypeptide(L)'
;MTEQTQMETINLSTDVLVVGAGMTGAKAATEIAASGYKVVLIDGGAAAGMGVADVDGEEQAALDALMETVNGSEMIEMLPGTRMDGAAGVPGDFRVWLSGNDDIVEKSVGAIVVASELVSSPMNDAYGLTLSETVLSQSQLEAALKTDPAAFSGKSVAFLMGLAQDGNPLVLERVLKSVLAMENMADTSAYVLAGDLKVAEDGLERLYLECRDKGAMYIKLTGMPQVAQEGAALSITYEDPVLQRNVELAPDIVVVEEAIGADEVNAALADMLKIDVGPMGFLQTDNVHRYPVSTNREGIFVVGGSRRVKKRYGALMDAENAALRVRGLLGDGTISVPVDKAVIDTGKCTFCLTCYRCCPHGAIYWEAENKPVISKVACQGCGICASECPMDAIQIGEFNDAAMIETVSRSAAEKSGDAPTIVAFCCQNSGLEAAKMAESFGMPLPEGLKTVTVPCAGKVDVDYVMRALAEGADGVVIMACHNGNCKSEKGSLYAGWRAANAQNMLEAIGVEKERICFATTASNMGADFSSIVMAMEAQLKAK
;
A
#
# COMPACT_ATOMS: atom_id res chain seq x y z
N MET A 1 -16.68 12.09 32.47
CA MET A 1 -16.22 13.34 31.87
C MET A 1 -14.77 13.12 31.51
N THR A 2 -14.47 12.88 30.25
CA THR A 2 -13.09 12.75 29.76
C THR A 2 -12.40 14.10 29.97
N GLU A 3 -11.29 14.12 30.73
CA GLU A 3 -10.38 15.26 30.70
C GLU A 3 -10.04 15.55 29.24
N GLN A 4 -10.20 16.79 28.80
CA GLN A 4 -9.77 17.19 27.47
C GLN A 4 -8.27 16.90 27.35
N THR A 5 -7.90 16.00 26.45
CA THR A 5 -6.50 15.72 26.15
C THR A 5 -5.81 17.03 25.81
N GLN A 6 -4.77 17.38 26.57
CA GLN A 6 -3.99 18.58 26.30
C GLN A 6 -3.36 18.45 24.91
N MET A 7 -3.37 19.56 24.16
CA MET A 7 -2.81 19.62 22.82
C MET A 7 -1.56 20.49 22.84
N GLU A 8 -0.55 20.12 22.05
CA GLU A 8 0.66 20.90 21.83
C GLU A 8 0.77 21.29 20.36
N THR A 9 1.27 22.49 20.10
CA THR A 9 1.51 23.00 18.74
C THR A 9 2.97 22.74 18.35
N ILE A 10 3.17 22.09 17.22
CA ILE A 10 4.49 21.79 16.65
C ILE A 10 4.65 22.56 15.33
N ASN A 11 5.82 23.16 15.13
CA ASN A 11 6.19 23.80 13.87
C ASN A 11 6.73 22.75 12.89
N LEU A 12 6.33 22.87 11.62
CA LEU A 12 6.69 21.96 10.55
C LEU A 12 7.37 22.75 9.42
N SER A 13 8.37 22.14 8.77
CA SER A 13 8.77 22.53 7.43
C SER A 13 7.59 22.35 6.48
N THR A 14 7.41 23.30 5.56
CA THR A 14 6.28 23.31 4.61
C THR A 14 6.70 22.95 3.19
N ASP A 15 8.01 22.86 2.93
CA ASP A 15 8.55 22.47 1.62
C ASP A 15 8.28 20.97 1.37
N VAL A 16 8.07 20.58 0.11
CA VAL A 16 7.69 19.21 -0.26
C VAL A 16 8.64 18.67 -1.33
N LEU A 17 9.17 17.47 -1.12
CA LEU A 17 9.91 16.75 -2.16
C LEU A 17 8.94 15.91 -3.00
N VAL A 18 9.04 15.98 -4.33
CA VAL A 18 8.38 15.07 -5.27
C VAL A 18 9.46 14.29 -6.02
N VAL A 19 9.40 12.96 -5.93
CA VAL A 19 10.36 12.03 -6.55
C VAL A 19 9.74 11.39 -7.80
N GLY A 20 10.27 11.72 -8.97
CA GLY A 20 9.76 11.33 -10.28
C GLY A 20 9.06 12.51 -10.96
N ALA A 21 9.54 12.90 -12.14
CA ALA A 21 8.98 14.02 -12.92
C ALA A 21 8.20 13.57 -14.16
N GLY A 22 7.69 12.33 -14.16
CA GLY A 22 6.69 11.90 -15.14
C GLY A 22 5.34 12.59 -14.93
N MET A 23 4.34 12.19 -15.71
CA MET A 23 3.00 12.80 -15.73
C MET A 23 2.40 12.99 -14.33
N THR A 24 2.49 11.94 -13.50
CA THR A 24 1.88 11.97 -12.16
C THR A 24 2.65 12.88 -11.22
N GLY A 25 3.98 12.86 -11.29
CA GLY A 25 4.84 13.68 -10.44
C GLY A 25 4.75 15.16 -10.78
N ALA A 26 4.76 15.51 -12.07
CA ALA A 26 4.55 16.89 -12.52
C ALA A 26 3.16 17.41 -12.07
N LYS A 27 2.10 16.61 -12.24
CA LYS A 27 0.77 16.95 -11.72
C LYS A 27 0.79 17.16 -10.20
N ALA A 28 1.40 16.25 -9.43
CA ALA A 28 1.49 16.37 -7.97
C ALA A 28 2.23 17.65 -7.57
N ALA A 29 3.36 17.96 -8.20
CA ALA A 29 4.12 19.18 -7.97
C ALA A 29 3.27 20.44 -8.22
N THR A 30 2.54 20.49 -9.35
CA THR A 30 1.68 21.63 -9.68
C THR A 30 0.52 21.82 -8.69
N GLU A 31 -0.15 20.75 -8.26
CA GLU A 31 -1.26 20.80 -7.30
C GLU A 31 -0.80 21.21 -5.89
N ILE A 32 0.36 20.71 -5.48
CA ILE A 32 0.98 21.06 -4.19
C ILE A 32 1.42 22.54 -4.20
N ALA A 33 2.06 22.98 -5.28
CA ALA A 33 2.45 24.38 -5.45
C ALA A 33 1.24 25.33 -5.50
N ALA A 34 0.17 24.95 -6.20
CA ALA A 34 -1.10 25.69 -6.22
C ALA A 34 -1.76 25.78 -4.84
N SER A 35 -1.46 24.85 -3.94
CA SER A 35 -1.89 24.87 -2.54
C SER A 35 -1.01 25.76 -1.64
N GLY A 36 0.03 26.40 -2.18
CA GLY A 36 0.88 27.38 -1.48
C GLY A 36 2.17 26.81 -0.87
N TYR A 37 2.52 25.56 -1.17
CA TYR A 37 3.74 24.92 -0.67
C TYR A 37 4.86 24.98 -1.70
N LYS A 38 6.11 25.19 -1.26
CA LYS A 38 7.27 25.07 -2.15
C LYS A 38 7.52 23.61 -2.47
N VAL A 39 7.85 23.32 -3.71
CA VAL A 39 8.10 21.96 -4.18
C VAL A 39 9.51 21.86 -4.72
N VAL A 40 10.23 20.81 -4.32
CA VAL A 40 11.45 20.34 -4.97
C VAL A 40 11.05 19.14 -5.81
N LEU A 41 11.21 19.21 -7.13
CA LEU A 41 10.90 18.12 -8.05
C LEU A 41 12.19 17.52 -8.61
N ILE A 42 12.32 16.19 -8.53
CA ILE A 42 13.50 15.46 -9.03
C ILE A 42 13.06 14.36 -10.01
N ASP A 43 13.93 13.98 -10.95
CA ASP A 43 13.66 12.99 -12.01
C ASP A 43 14.75 11.92 -12.17
N GLY A 44 15.78 11.92 -11.31
CA GLY A 44 16.82 10.89 -11.29
C GLY A 44 16.39 9.69 -10.45
N GLY A 45 16.62 8.49 -10.99
CA GLY A 45 16.30 7.22 -10.33
C GLY A 45 14.90 6.66 -10.64
N ALA A 46 13.92 7.49 -11.01
CA ALA A 46 12.65 7.05 -11.58
C ALA A 46 12.53 7.69 -12.97
N ALA A 47 12.46 6.90 -14.04
CA ALA A 47 12.55 7.43 -15.41
C ALA A 47 11.58 8.60 -15.65
N ALA A 48 12.07 9.70 -16.22
CA ALA A 48 11.22 10.75 -16.76
C ALA A 48 10.47 10.21 -17.99
N GLY A 49 9.14 10.35 -18.00
CA GLY A 49 8.30 9.87 -19.10
C GLY A 49 6.97 9.32 -18.61
N MET A 50 6.28 8.59 -19.47
CA MET A 50 4.91 8.10 -19.21
C MET A 50 4.85 6.64 -18.73
N GLY A 51 5.98 5.96 -18.58
CA GLY A 51 6.09 4.53 -18.22
C GLY A 51 5.50 3.53 -19.24
N VAL A 52 4.56 3.99 -20.06
CA VAL A 52 3.77 3.25 -21.05
C VAL A 52 3.67 4.12 -22.30
N ALA A 53 3.67 3.52 -23.50
CA ALA A 53 3.75 4.25 -24.76
C ALA A 53 2.45 5.01 -25.12
N ASP A 54 2.63 6.19 -25.72
CA ASP A 54 1.58 7.12 -26.14
C ASP A 54 1.15 6.87 -27.60
N VAL A 55 -0.02 6.25 -27.80
CA VAL A 55 -0.48 5.91 -29.16
C VAL A 55 -0.98 7.14 -29.91
N ASP A 56 -1.64 8.08 -29.23
CA ASP A 56 -2.34 9.22 -29.85
C ASP A 56 -1.61 10.56 -29.66
N GLY A 57 -0.59 10.62 -28.80
CA GLY A 57 0.17 11.84 -28.54
C GLY A 57 -0.48 12.76 -27.50
N GLU A 58 -1.68 12.42 -27.00
CA GLU A 58 -2.42 13.23 -26.04
C GLU A 58 -1.76 13.21 -24.65
N GLU A 59 -1.06 12.13 -24.31
CA GLU A 59 -0.37 12.02 -23.04
C GLU A 59 0.93 12.83 -23.03
N GLN A 60 1.69 12.80 -24.11
CA GLN A 60 2.89 13.61 -24.27
C GLN A 60 2.54 15.10 -24.28
N ALA A 61 1.53 15.51 -25.07
CA ALA A 61 1.12 16.92 -25.13
C ALA A 61 0.69 17.46 -23.76
N ALA A 62 0.03 16.63 -22.95
CA ALA A 62 -0.37 17.04 -21.61
C ALA A 62 0.79 17.02 -20.60
N LEU A 63 1.78 16.13 -20.76
CA LEU A 63 3.01 16.17 -19.98
C LEU A 63 3.78 17.45 -20.28
N ASP A 64 3.91 17.80 -21.56
CA ASP A 64 4.58 19.03 -21.99
C ASP A 64 3.91 20.27 -21.38
N ALA A 65 2.57 20.33 -21.38
CA ALA A 65 1.81 21.42 -20.76
C ALA A 65 2.02 21.50 -19.23
N LEU A 66 2.10 20.35 -18.54
CA LEU A 66 2.43 20.31 -17.11
C LEU A 66 3.86 20.78 -16.87
N MET A 67 4.81 20.35 -17.70
CA MET A 67 6.21 20.74 -17.57
C MET A 67 6.44 22.22 -17.87
N GLU A 68 5.67 22.82 -18.79
CA GLU A 68 5.65 24.28 -18.98
C GLU A 68 5.18 24.99 -17.70
N THR A 69 4.14 24.47 -17.06
CA THR A 69 3.65 24.99 -15.77
C THR A 69 4.68 24.84 -14.66
N VAL A 70 5.36 23.69 -14.58
CA VAL A 70 6.45 23.43 -13.63
C VAL A 70 7.58 24.43 -13.82
N ASN A 71 8.08 24.58 -15.04
CA ASN A 71 9.21 25.44 -15.35
C ASN A 71 8.89 26.94 -15.21
N GLY A 72 7.62 27.33 -15.36
CA GLY A 72 7.15 28.71 -15.21
C GLY A 72 6.84 29.11 -13.76
N SER A 73 6.87 28.20 -12.80
CA SER A 73 6.45 28.45 -11.42
C SER A 73 7.63 28.79 -10.50
N GLU A 74 7.56 29.92 -9.80
CA GLU A 74 8.55 30.27 -8.75
C GLU A 74 8.43 29.40 -7.48
N MET A 75 7.34 28.62 -7.37
CA MET A 75 7.08 27.72 -6.23
C MET A 75 7.65 26.32 -6.44
N ILE A 76 8.13 25.99 -7.65
CA ILE A 76 8.64 24.67 -7.99
C ILE A 76 10.11 24.78 -8.41
N GLU A 77 10.99 24.16 -7.64
CA GLU A 77 12.40 24.00 -7.96
C GLU A 77 12.60 22.63 -8.63
N MET A 78 12.80 22.62 -9.95
CA MET A 78 13.11 21.41 -10.71
C MET A 78 14.62 21.13 -10.70
N LEU A 79 15.01 19.92 -10.28
CA LEU A 79 16.39 19.44 -10.28
C LEU A 79 16.52 18.25 -11.25
N PRO A 80 16.81 18.50 -12.54
CA PRO A 80 16.92 17.44 -13.53
C PRO A 80 18.17 16.57 -13.32
N GLY A 81 18.11 15.32 -13.74
CA GLY A 81 19.15 14.30 -13.55
C GLY A 81 19.50 13.99 -12.09
N THR A 82 18.66 14.40 -11.13
CA THR A 82 18.97 14.33 -9.69
C THR A 82 18.22 13.19 -9.03
N ARG A 83 18.92 12.30 -8.32
CA ARG A 83 18.31 11.20 -7.56
C ARG A 83 18.35 11.46 -6.06
N MET A 84 17.49 10.75 -5.32
CA MET A 84 17.58 10.69 -3.87
C MET A 84 18.51 9.55 -3.45
N ASP A 85 19.52 9.85 -2.63
CA ASP A 85 20.44 8.85 -2.07
C ASP A 85 20.06 8.45 -0.63
N GLY A 86 19.22 9.24 0.06
CA GLY A 86 18.73 8.90 1.38
C GLY A 86 17.75 9.91 1.95
N ALA A 87 17.05 9.48 3.00
CA ALA A 87 16.15 10.31 3.77
C ALA A 87 16.22 9.94 5.27
N ALA A 88 16.08 10.94 6.13
CA ALA A 88 15.96 10.77 7.57
C ALA A 88 14.95 11.76 8.14
N GLY A 89 14.51 11.52 9.38
CA GLY A 89 13.56 12.40 10.06
C GLY A 89 12.13 11.90 10.02
N VAL A 90 11.21 12.82 10.25
CA VAL A 90 9.79 12.56 10.59
C VAL A 90 8.90 13.58 9.85
N PRO A 91 7.56 13.39 9.78
CA PRO A 91 6.68 14.34 9.09
C PRO A 91 6.86 15.75 9.66
N GLY A 92 7.07 16.72 8.77
CA GLY A 92 7.39 18.11 9.11
C GLY A 92 8.87 18.41 9.36
N ASP A 93 9.74 17.40 9.42
CA ASP A 93 11.19 17.56 9.62
C ASP A 93 11.95 16.39 8.98
N PHE A 94 11.79 16.23 7.66
CA PHE A 94 12.63 15.31 6.89
C PHE A 94 13.89 16.03 6.41
N ARG A 95 15.01 15.33 6.46
CA ARG A 95 16.24 15.67 5.74
C ARG A 95 16.42 14.68 4.59
N VAL A 96 16.62 15.20 3.38
CA VAL A 96 16.83 14.40 2.17
C VAL A 96 18.18 14.75 1.57
N TRP A 97 18.90 13.73 1.12
CA TRP A 97 20.17 13.90 0.40
C TRP A 97 19.95 13.56 -1.06
N LEU A 98 20.20 14.54 -1.92
CA LEU A 98 19.95 14.49 -3.35
C LEU A 98 21.29 14.59 -4.09
N SER A 99 21.51 13.75 -5.09
CA SER A 99 22.72 13.80 -5.92
C SER A 99 22.43 13.92 -7.40
N GLY A 100 23.16 14.82 -8.05
CA GLY A 100 23.12 15.04 -9.50
C GLY A 100 24.42 15.72 -9.93
N ASN A 101 24.99 15.28 -11.06
CA ASN A 101 26.24 15.83 -11.61
C ASN A 101 27.42 15.91 -10.61
N ASP A 102 27.62 14.86 -9.81
CA ASP A 102 28.67 14.73 -8.77
C ASP A 102 28.54 15.65 -7.54
N ASP A 103 27.49 16.47 -7.45
CA ASP A 103 27.17 17.27 -6.26
C ASP A 103 26.16 16.54 -5.35
N ILE A 104 26.29 16.72 -4.04
CA ILE A 104 25.31 16.28 -3.03
C ILE A 104 24.69 17.51 -2.39
N VAL A 105 23.37 17.62 -2.48
CA VAL A 105 22.58 18.68 -1.87
C VAL A 105 21.71 18.10 -0.77
N GLU A 106 21.81 18.67 0.43
CA GLU A 106 20.89 18.38 1.52
C GLU A 106 19.72 19.37 1.47
N LYS A 107 18.49 18.88 1.57
CA LYS A 107 17.29 19.71 1.73
C LYS A 107 16.46 19.27 2.93
N SER A 108 15.80 20.23 3.56
CA SER A 108 14.81 19.99 4.62
C SER A 108 13.41 20.14 4.04
N VAL A 109 12.56 19.13 4.20
CA VAL A 109 11.18 19.10 3.67
C VAL A 109 10.21 18.58 4.73
N GLY A 110 8.97 19.04 4.68
CA GLY A 110 7.89 18.58 5.56
C GLY A 110 7.24 17.29 5.09
N ALA A 111 7.20 17.06 3.79
CA ALA A 111 6.60 15.88 3.19
C ALA A 111 7.36 15.40 1.94
N ILE A 112 7.15 14.13 1.61
CA ILE A 112 7.74 13.48 0.44
C ILE A 112 6.61 12.78 -0.34
N VAL A 113 6.57 12.99 -1.65
CA VAL A 113 5.64 12.32 -2.58
C VAL A 113 6.46 11.52 -3.58
N VAL A 114 6.23 10.21 -3.64
CA VAL A 114 6.89 9.31 -4.60
C VAL A 114 5.96 9.04 -5.77
N ALA A 115 6.43 9.35 -6.96
CA ALA A 115 5.71 9.28 -8.23
C ALA A 115 6.56 8.55 -9.29
N SER A 116 7.14 7.41 -8.93
CA SER A 116 7.80 6.54 -9.91
C SER A 116 6.80 6.01 -10.94
N GLU A 117 7.29 5.79 -12.15
CA GLU A 117 6.48 5.36 -13.29
C GLU A 117 6.31 3.84 -13.35
N LEU A 118 5.37 3.39 -14.18
CA LEU A 118 5.23 1.97 -14.50
C LEU A 118 6.33 1.53 -15.46
N VAL A 119 6.68 0.25 -15.41
CA VAL A 119 7.55 -0.38 -16.41
C VAL A 119 6.74 -1.39 -17.22
N SER A 120 7.07 -1.52 -18.50
CA SER A 120 6.50 -2.51 -19.41
C SER A 120 7.57 -3.50 -19.88
N SER A 121 7.19 -4.76 -20.06
CA SER A 121 8.09 -5.80 -20.57
C SER A 121 7.35 -6.73 -21.53
N PRO A 122 7.87 -6.97 -22.75
CA PRO A 122 7.26 -7.89 -23.71
C PRO A 122 7.13 -9.32 -23.17
N MET A 123 6.00 -9.97 -23.46
CA MET A 123 5.73 -11.36 -23.06
C MET A 123 5.98 -12.36 -24.21
N ASN A 124 6.84 -12.03 -25.18
CA ASN A 124 7.11 -12.90 -26.34
C ASN A 124 7.66 -14.28 -25.93
N ASP A 125 8.47 -14.35 -24.86
CA ASP A 125 9.06 -15.59 -24.38
C ASP A 125 7.98 -16.59 -23.91
N ALA A 126 6.87 -16.10 -23.35
CA ALA A 126 5.75 -16.94 -22.93
C ALA A 126 5.07 -17.68 -24.09
N TYR A 127 5.23 -17.16 -25.31
CA TYR A 127 4.73 -17.75 -26.55
C TYR A 127 5.84 -18.45 -27.37
N GLY A 128 7.08 -18.48 -26.87
CA GLY A 128 8.22 -19.04 -27.61
C GLY A 128 8.63 -18.22 -28.84
N LEU A 129 8.34 -16.91 -28.83
CA LEU A 129 8.56 -16.01 -29.96
C LEU A 129 9.81 -15.14 -29.76
N THR A 130 10.43 -14.75 -30.86
CA THR A 130 11.52 -13.75 -30.88
C THR A 130 11.01 -12.48 -31.58
N LEU A 131 11.16 -11.33 -30.91
CA LEU A 131 10.77 -10.03 -31.48
C LEU A 131 11.49 -9.78 -32.81
N SER A 132 10.75 -9.30 -33.81
CA SER A 132 11.20 -9.09 -35.20
C SER A 132 10.32 -8.03 -35.89
N GLU A 133 10.49 -7.82 -37.19
CA GLU A 133 9.60 -6.94 -37.97
C GLU A 133 8.15 -7.45 -38.07
N THR A 134 7.94 -8.77 -37.90
CA THR A 134 6.61 -9.41 -37.94
C THR A 134 6.12 -9.84 -36.56
N VAL A 135 6.97 -9.84 -35.53
CA VAL A 135 6.59 -10.10 -34.14
C VAL A 135 6.93 -8.89 -33.29
N LEU A 136 5.91 -8.13 -32.92
CA LEU A 136 6.06 -6.87 -32.19
C LEU A 136 5.57 -7.02 -30.75
N SER A 137 6.21 -6.33 -29.83
CA SER A 137 5.57 -5.99 -28.54
C SER A 137 4.53 -4.90 -28.74
N GLN A 138 3.62 -4.75 -27.78
CA GLN A 138 2.63 -3.68 -27.79
C GLN A 138 3.28 -2.29 -27.94
N SER A 139 4.37 -2.00 -27.21
CA SER A 139 5.07 -0.70 -27.33
C SER A 139 5.72 -0.50 -28.70
N GLN A 140 6.26 -1.56 -29.31
CA GLN A 140 6.84 -1.48 -30.66
C GLN A 140 5.76 -1.21 -31.72
N LEU A 141 4.58 -1.83 -31.60
CA LEU A 141 3.44 -1.55 -32.46
C LEU A 141 3.03 -0.08 -32.35
N GLU A 142 2.86 0.43 -31.13
CA GLU A 142 2.43 1.81 -30.89
C GLU A 142 3.43 2.83 -31.47
N ALA A 143 4.73 2.58 -31.30
CA ALA A 143 5.79 3.41 -31.89
C ALA A 143 5.77 3.35 -33.44
N ALA A 144 5.54 2.17 -34.02
CA ALA A 144 5.43 1.99 -35.47
C ALA A 144 4.19 2.68 -36.04
N LEU A 145 3.03 2.55 -35.39
CA LEU A 145 1.79 3.24 -35.76
C LEU A 145 1.93 4.76 -35.75
N LYS A 146 2.72 5.31 -34.81
CA LYS A 146 3.01 6.75 -34.73
C LYS A 146 3.95 7.22 -35.83
N THR A 147 4.91 6.37 -36.22
CA THR A 147 5.97 6.74 -37.17
C THR A 147 5.57 6.52 -38.63
N ASP A 148 5.02 5.34 -38.93
CA ASP A 148 4.60 4.94 -40.28
C ASP A 148 3.35 4.04 -40.21
N PRO A 149 2.16 4.63 -39.98
CA PRO A 149 0.92 3.86 -39.94
C PRO A 149 0.61 3.15 -41.26
N ALA A 150 1.12 3.63 -42.40
CA ALA A 150 0.87 3.02 -43.70
C ALA A 150 1.53 1.63 -43.84
N ALA A 151 2.52 1.30 -43.02
CA ALA A 151 3.17 -0.01 -42.96
C ALA A 151 2.20 -1.16 -42.63
N PHE A 152 1.06 -0.86 -42.00
CA PHE A 152 0.04 -1.83 -41.60
C PHE A 152 -1.11 -1.97 -42.61
N SER A 153 -1.19 -1.10 -43.62
CA SER A 153 -2.26 -1.16 -44.62
C SER A 153 -2.18 -2.45 -45.44
N GLY A 154 -3.33 -3.13 -45.61
CA GLY A 154 -3.38 -4.41 -46.32
C GLY A 154 -2.84 -5.61 -45.51
N LYS A 155 -2.57 -5.44 -44.21
CA LYS A 155 -1.99 -6.47 -43.35
C LYS A 155 -3.02 -7.08 -42.40
N SER A 156 -2.80 -8.35 -42.08
CA SER A 156 -3.48 -9.05 -40.99
C SER A 156 -2.62 -9.00 -39.72
N VAL A 157 -3.18 -8.48 -38.63
CA VAL A 157 -2.48 -8.27 -37.36
C VAL A 157 -3.19 -9.06 -36.26
N ALA A 158 -2.48 -9.98 -35.61
CA ALA A 158 -3.00 -10.81 -34.53
C ALA A 158 -2.41 -10.41 -33.18
N PHE A 159 -3.25 -10.04 -32.23
CA PHE A 159 -2.88 -9.73 -30.85
C PHE A 159 -3.04 -10.97 -29.97
N LEU A 160 -2.03 -11.24 -29.14
CA LEU A 160 -2.05 -12.28 -28.11
C LEU A 160 -2.08 -11.62 -26.73
N MET A 161 -3.18 -11.75 -25.98
CA MET A 161 -3.32 -11.10 -24.67
C MET A 161 -4.13 -11.86 -23.63
N GLY A 162 -3.82 -11.67 -22.35
CA GLY A 162 -4.54 -12.35 -21.27
C GLY A 162 -4.45 -13.87 -21.34
N LEU A 163 -3.35 -14.40 -21.91
CA LEU A 163 -3.08 -15.84 -22.03
C LEU A 163 -1.86 -16.23 -21.20
N ALA A 164 -0.84 -15.37 -21.19
CA ALA A 164 0.38 -15.56 -20.39
C ALA A 164 0.28 -14.92 -18.99
N GLN A 165 -0.70 -14.05 -18.78
CA GLN A 165 -0.99 -13.36 -17.52
C GLN A 165 -2.49 -13.10 -17.40
N ASP A 166 -2.96 -12.76 -16.19
CA ASP A 166 -4.33 -12.25 -16.03
C ASP A 166 -4.48 -10.93 -16.80
N GLY A 167 -5.61 -10.78 -17.50
CA GLY A 167 -5.90 -9.57 -18.24
C GLY A 167 -5.90 -8.32 -17.35
N ASN A 168 -5.46 -7.19 -17.92
CA ASN A 168 -5.37 -5.90 -17.23
C ASN A 168 -6.10 -4.82 -18.03
N PRO A 169 -6.98 -3.99 -17.42
CA PRO A 169 -7.69 -2.94 -18.14
C PRO A 169 -6.81 -1.93 -18.88
N LEU A 170 -5.63 -1.60 -18.33
CA LEU A 170 -4.67 -0.70 -18.98
C LEU A 170 -4.05 -1.35 -20.22
N VAL A 171 -3.67 -2.62 -20.14
CA VAL A 171 -3.15 -3.39 -21.29
C VAL A 171 -4.22 -3.52 -22.36
N LEU A 172 -5.47 -3.78 -21.97
CA LEU A 172 -6.60 -3.86 -22.91
C LEU A 172 -6.85 -2.54 -23.63
N GLU A 173 -6.85 -1.42 -22.92
CA GLU A 173 -7.03 -0.11 -23.55
C GLU A 173 -5.98 0.16 -24.63
N ARG A 174 -4.71 -0.13 -24.36
CA ARG A 174 -3.61 0.02 -25.31
C ARG A 174 -3.83 -0.76 -26.60
N VAL A 175 -4.18 -2.05 -26.45
CA VAL A 175 -4.52 -2.91 -27.58
C VAL A 175 -5.71 -2.34 -28.35
N LEU A 176 -6.78 -1.94 -27.67
CA LEU A 176 -7.97 -1.40 -28.31
C LEU A 176 -7.69 -0.08 -29.04
N LYS A 177 -6.88 0.83 -28.48
CA LYS A 177 -6.45 2.06 -29.16
C LYS A 177 -5.67 1.75 -30.44
N SER A 178 -4.77 0.76 -30.37
CA SER A 178 -3.98 0.32 -31.54
C SER A 178 -4.86 -0.34 -32.61
N VAL A 179 -5.79 -1.19 -32.19
CA VAL A 179 -6.81 -1.79 -33.08
C VAL A 179 -7.63 -0.69 -33.74
N LEU A 180 -8.15 0.27 -32.99
CA LEU A 180 -8.94 1.37 -33.52
C LEU A 180 -8.17 2.22 -34.53
N ALA A 181 -6.88 2.45 -34.29
CA ALA A 181 -6.01 3.17 -35.23
C ALA A 181 -5.88 2.41 -36.56
N MET A 182 -5.77 1.08 -36.52
CA MET A 182 -5.65 0.22 -37.69
C MET A 182 -6.97 0.02 -38.46
N GLU A 183 -8.11 -0.03 -37.78
CA GLU A 183 -9.43 -0.17 -38.42
C GLU A 183 -9.80 1.03 -39.31
N ASN A 184 -9.11 2.17 -39.15
CA ASN A 184 -9.27 3.32 -40.05
C ASN A 184 -8.40 3.19 -41.33
N MET A 185 -7.62 2.12 -41.49
CA MET A 185 -6.73 1.88 -42.62
C MET A 185 -7.37 0.95 -43.66
N ALA A 186 -7.03 1.14 -44.94
CA ALA A 186 -7.55 0.30 -46.02
C ALA A 186 -7.05 -1.15 -45.89
N ASP A 187 -7.97 -2.10 -46.07
CA ASP A 187 -7.73 -3.55 -46.16
C ASP A 187 -6.92 -4.16 -45.00
N THR A 188 -6.99 -3.57 -43.80
CA THR A 188 -6.31 -4.08 -42.60
C THR A 188 -7.28 -4.93 -41.78
N SER A 189 -6.80 -6.03 -41.19
CA SER A 189 -7.63 -6.91 -40.36
C SER A 189 -7.00 -7.14 -39.00
N ALA A 190 -7.69 -6.76 -37.93
CA ALA A 190 -7.25 -7.01 -36.56
C ALA A 190 -7.93 -8.24 -35.94
N TYR A 191 -7.14 -9.17 -35.42
CA TYR A 191 -7.58 -10.34 -34.68
C TYR A 191 -7.06 -10.25 -33.24
N VAL A 192 -7.95 -10.22 -32.25
CA VAL A 192 -7.57 -10.19 -30.83
C VAL A 192 -7.87 -11.55 -30.22
N LEU A 193 -6.83 -12.35 -30.00
CA LEU A 193 -6.91 -13.65 -29.34
C LEU A 193 -6.66 -13.45 -27.85
N ALA A 194 -7.68 -13.69 -27.03
CA ALA A 194 -7.63 -13.40 -25.61
C ALA A 194 -8.28 -14.46 -24.73
N GLY A 195 -7.78 -14.61 -23.50
CA GLY A 195 -8.43 -15.41 -22.46
C GLY A 195 -9.72 -14.74 -21.96
N ASP A 196 -9.54 -13.68 -21.17
CA ASP A 196 -10.63 -12.80 -20.75
C ASP A 196 -10.32 -11.33 -21.07
N LEU A 197 -11.28 -10.63 -21.67
CA LEU A 197 -11.23 -9.18 -21.83
C LEU A 197 -11.68 -8.50 -20.54
N LYS A 198 -10.81 -7.70 -19.92
CA LYS A 198 -11.11 -6.95 -18.70
C LYS A 198 -11.53 -5.51 -19.03
N VAL A 199 -12.82 -5.32 -19.29
CA VAL A 199 -13.44 -4.03 -19.66
C VAL A 199 -13.85 -3.15 -18.45
N ALA A 200 -13.41 -3.50 -17.25
CA ALA A 200 -13.85 -2.88 -15.98
C ALA A 200 -13.16 -1.53 -15.70
N GLU A 201 -13.21 -0.60 -16.66
CA GLU A 201 -12.68 0.76 -16.57
C GLU A 201 -13.55 1.73 -17.38
N ASP A 202 -13.48 3.02 -17.06
CA ASP A 202 -14.31 4.02 -17.73
C ASP A 202 -14.04 4.06 -19.24
N GLY A 203 -15.13 4.08 -20.02
CA GLY A 203 -15.12 4.08 -21.48
C GLY A 203 -14.66 2.77 -22.15
N LEU A 204 -14.11 1.79 -21.42
CA LEU A 204 -13.39 0.67 -22.03
C LEU A 204 -14.31 -0.31 -22.77
N GLU A 205 -15.48 -0.61 -22.23
CA GLU A 205 -16.53 -1.40 -22.93
C GLU A 205 -16.98 -0.70 -24.22
N ARG A 206 -17.14 0.64 -24.19
CA ARG A 206 -17.52 1.40 -25.38
C ARG A 206 -16.44 1.31 -26.45
N LEU A 207 -15.18 1.48 -26.07
CA LEU A 207 -14.04 1.38 -26.99
C LEU A 207 -13.94 -0.02 -27.61
N TYR A 208 -14.13 -1.07 -26.80
CA TYR A 208 -14.20 -2.46 -27.28
C TYR A 208 -15.32 -2.64 -28.32
N LEU A 209 -16.54 -2.17 -28.01
CA LEU A 209 -17.67 -2.26 -28.93
C LEU A 209 -17.42 -1.49 -30.22
N GLU A 210 -16.82 -0.29 -30.15
CA GLU A 210 -16.47 0.49 -31.35
C GLU A 210 -15.48 -0.26 -32.25
N CYS A 211 -14.42 -0.83 -31.67
CA CYS A 211 -13.45 -1.63 -32.43
C CYS A 211 -14.12 -2.83 -33.10
N ARG A 212 -14.99 -3.54 -32.36
CA ARG A 212 -15.74 -4.69 -32.88
C ARG A 212 -16.70 -4.30 -34.00
N ASP A 213 -17.42 -3.19 -33.84
CA ASP A 213 -18.39 -2.70 -34.83
C ASP A 213 -17.70 -2.20 -36.12
N LYS A 214 -16.42 -1.82 -36.05
CA LYS A 214 -15.59 -1.47 -37.21
C LYS A 214 -15.03 -2.66 -37.99
N GLY A 215 -14.95 -3.84 -37.36
CA GLY A 215 -14.52 -5.06 -38.06
C GLY A 215 -13.54 -5.94 -37.28
N ALA A 216 -12.97 -5.44 -36.18
CA ALA A 216 -12.01 -6.19 -35.39
C ALA A 216 -12.62 -7.49 -34.83
N MET A 217 -11.91 -8.61 -35.01
CA MET A 217 -12.37 -9.94 -34.60
C MET A 217 -11.79 -10.31 -33.23
N TYR A 218 -12.66 -10.63 -32.28
CA TYR A 218 -12.25 -11.07 -30.94
C TYR A 218 -12.48 -12.57 -30.78
N ILE A 219 -11.41 -13.30 -30.49
CA ILE A 219 -11.40 -14.75 -30.40
C ILE A 219 -11.10 -15.12 -28.94
N LYS A 220 -12.10 -15.68 -28.26
CA LYS A 220 -11.93 -16.18 -26.88
C LYS A 220 -11.22 -17.52 -26.91
N LEU A 221 -10.10 -17.61 -26.20
CA LEU A 221 -9.38 -18.86 -25.98
C LEU A 221 -9.54 -19.32 -24.54
N THR A 222 -9.66 -20.65 -24.35
CA THR A 222 -9.70 -21.27 -23.01
C THR A 222 -8.35 -21.88 -22.61
N GLY A 223 -7.35 -21.80 -23.49
CA GLY A 223 -6.00 -22.31 -23.26
C GLY A 223 -4.98 -21.63 -24.18
N MET A 224 -3.70 -21.89 -23.94
CA MET A 224 -2.61 -21.33 -24.72
C MET A 224 -2.66 -21.83 -26.18
N PRO A 225 -2.63 -20.93 -27.18
CA PRO A 225 -2.51 -21.33 -28.58
C PRO A 225 -1.10 -21.83 -28.89
N GLN A 226 -0.97 -22.64 -29.94
CA GLN A 226 0.34 -22.94 -30.52
C GLN A 226 0.70 -21.85 -31.51
N VAL A 227 1.81 -21.15 -31.26
CA VAL A 227 2.32 -20.12 -32.15
C VAL A 227 3.64 -20.60 -32.75
N ALA A 228 3.75 -20.59 -34.07
CA ALA A 228 4.97 -20.93 -34.78
C ALA A 228 5.52 -19.71 -35.52
N GLN A 229 6.84 -19.58 -35.48
CA GLN A 229 7.61 -18.52 -36.13
C GLN A 229 8.73 -19.15 -36.95
N GLU A 230 8.60 -19.11 -38.28
CA GLU A 230 9.60 -19.60 -39.23
C GLU A 230 10.10 -18.45 -40.11
N GLY A 231 11.14 -17.76 -39.65
CA GLY A 231 11.59 -16.51 -40.29
C GLY A 231 10.50 -15.44 -40.19
N ALA A 232 9.94 -15.05 -41.33
CA ALA A 232 8.83 -14.09 -41.41
C ALA A 232 7.43 -14.74 -41.40
N ALA A 233 7.34 -16.06 -41.61
CA ALA A 233 6.07 -16.77 -41.62
C ALA A 233 5.58 -17.02 -40.18
N LEU A 234 4.31 -16.70 -39.93
CA LEU A 234 3.66 -16.83 -38.63
C LEU A 234 2.40 -17.68 -38.77
N SER A 235 2.17 -18.57 -37.81
CA SER A 235 0.91 -19.33 -37.71
C SER A 235 0.48 -19.45 -36.26
N ILE A 236 -0.80 -19.23 -35.99
CA ILE A 236 -1.43 -19.43 -34.69
C ILE A 236 -2.48 -20.53 -34.84
N THR A 237 -2.29 -21.64 -34.13
CA THR A 237 -3.24 -22.76 -34.08
C THR A 237 -3.90 -22.81 -32.72
N TYR A 238 -5.24 -22.84 -32.69
CA TYR A 238 -6.02 -22.92 -31.46
C TYR A 238 -7.30 -23.75 -31.65
N GLU A 239 -7.82 -24.29 -30.55
CA GLU A 239 -9.14 -24.89 -30.54
C GLU A 239 -10.19 -23.79 -30.35
N ASP A 240 -11.06 -23.62 -31.34
CA ASP A 240 -12.15 -22.65 -31.25
C ASP A 240 -13.28 -23.23 -30.36
N PRO A 241 -13.65 -22.58 -29.25
CA PRO A 241 -14.62 -23.13 -28.30
C PRO A 241 -16.05 -23.17 -28.87
N VAL A 242 -16.35 -22.40 -29.91
CA VAL A 242 -17.66 -22.36 -30.58
C VAL A 242 -17.72 -23.40 -31.69
N LEU A 243 -16.68 -23.51 -32.51
CA LEU A 243 -16.60 -24.45 -33.64
C LEU A 243 -16.18 -25.87 -33.21
N GLN A 244 -15.62 -26.02 -32.00
CA GLN A 244 -15.10 -27.27 -31.44
C GLN A 244 -14.12 -28.01 -32.38
N ARG A 245 -13.23 -27.24 -32.99
CA ARG A 245 -12.18 -27.75 -33.89
C ARG A 245 -10.96 -26.86 -33.85
N ASN A 246 -9.83 -27.41 -34.28
CA ASN A 246 -8.63 -26.61 -34.50
C ASN A 246 -8.80 -25.67 -35.68
N VAL A 247 -8.46 -24.41 -35.47
CA VAL A 247 -8.40 -23.34 -36.46
C VAL A 247 -6.95 -22.87 -36.55
N GLU A 248 -6.50 -22.64 -37.77
CA GLU A 248 -5.17 -22.07 -38.06
C GLU A 248 -5.36 -20.67 -38.65
N LEU A 249 -4.72 -19.69 -38.04
CA LEU A 249 -4.64 -18.31 -38.50
C LEU A 249 -3.19 -18.01 -38.89
N ALA A 250 -2.95 -17.51 -40.10
CA ALA A 250 -1.63 -17.11 -40.58
C ALA A 250 -1.57 -15.59 -40.76
N PRO A 251 -1.31 -14.82 -39.69
CA PRO A 251 -1.26 -13.37 -39.76
C PRO A 251 0.05 -12.87 -40.38
N ASP A 252 0.05 -11.66 -40.93
CA ASP A 252 1.27 -10.97 -41.36
C ASP A 252 2.11 -10.50 -40.16
N ILE A 253 1.44 -10.10 -39.07
CA ILE A 253 2.07 -9.57 -37.86
C ILE A 253 1.43 -10.20 -36.63
N VAL A 254 2.24 -10.61 -35.66
CA VAL A 254 1.82 -10.98 -34.31
C VAL A 254 2.26 -9.90 -33.33
N VAL A 255 1.33 -9.44 -32.50
CA VAL A 255 1.57 -8.48 -31.44
C VAL A 255 1.40 -9.21 -30.11
N VAL A 256 2.46 -9.25 -29.31
CA VAL A 256 2.42 -9.85 -27.97
C VAL A 256 2.08 -8.78 -26.94
N GLU A 257 1.27 -9.14 -25.95
CA GLU A 257 1.04 -8.31 -24.78
C GLU A 257 2.33 -8.03 -23.99
N GLU A 258 2.25 -7.02 -23.15
CA GLU A 258 3.32 -6.66 -22.21
C GLU A 258 2.83 -6.85 -20.77
N ALA A 259 3.72 -7.33 -19.91
CA ALA A 259 3.52 -7.22 -18.47
C ALA A 259 3.77 -5.77 -18.05
N ILE A 260 2.85 -5.20 -17.27
CA ILE A 260 2.98 -3.85 -16.70
C ILE A 260 3.16 -4.00 -15.19
N GLY A 261 4.21 -3.40 -14.64
CA GLY A 261 4.60 -3.57 -13.25
C GLY A 261 5.25 -2.35 -12.61
N ALA A 262 5.65 -2.51 -11.36
CA ALA A 262 6.42 -1.54 -10.61
C ALA A 262 7.86 -1.44 -11.14
N ASP A 263 8.41 -0.23 -11.16
CA ASP A 263 9.83 0.00 -11.42
C ASP A 263 10.70 -0.57 -10.27
N GLU A 264 11.85 -1.14 -10.62
CA GLU A 264 12.82 -1.69 -9.66
C GLU A 264 13.34 -0.64 -8.66
N VAL A 265 13.32 0.65 -9.04
CA VAL A 265 13.68 1.75 -8.13
C VAL A 265 12.82 1.77 -6.87
N ASN A 266 11.59 1.27 -6.93
CA ASN A 266 10.69 1.24 -5.77
C ASN A 266 11.33 0.53 -4.58
N ALA A 267 12.05 -0.57 -4.79
CA ALA A 267 12.70 -1.28 -3.69
C ALA A 267 13.74 -0.40 -2.98
N ALA A 268 14.55 0.35 -3.74
CA ALA A 268 15.54 1.27 -3.19
C ALA A 268 14.89 2.46 -2.47
N LEU A 269 13.85 3.05 -3.07
CA LEU A 269 13.08 4.14 -2.46
C LEU A 269 12.42 3.70 -1.16
N ALA A 270 11.85 2.48 -1.13
CA ALA A 270 11.22 1.92 0.06
C ALA A 270 12.20 1.77 1.21
N ASP A 271 13.42 1.29 0.94
CA ASP A 271 14.46 1.14 1.95
C ASP A 271 14.93 2.50 2.50
N MET A 272 15.25 3.45 1.61
CA MET A 272 15.65 4.81 2.00
C MET A 272 14.58 5.52 2.83
N LEU A 273 13.31 5.38 2.43
CA LEU A 273 12.17 6.01 3.08
C LEU A 273 11.62 5.20 4.24
N LYS A 274 12.08 3.96 4.45
CA LYS A 274 11.57 3.00 5.46
C LYS A 274 10.06 2.78 5.36
N ILE A 275 9.55 2.69 4.15
CA ILE A 275 8.15 2.39 3.87
C ILE A 275 7.99 0.92 3.47
N ASP A 276 6.82 0.34 3.77
CA ASP A 276 6.53 -1.05 3.45
C ASP A 276 6.30 -1.19 1.92
N VAL A 277 6.84 -2.25 1.32
CA VAL A 277 6.58 -2.63 -0.07
C VAL A 277 5.32 -3.48 -0.12
N GLY A 278 4.36 -3.06 -0.94
CA GLY A 278 3.12 -3.76 -1.22
C GLY A 278 3.27 -4.90 -2.23
N PRO A 279 2.15 -5.52 -2.63
CA PRO A 279 2.15 -6.57 -3.64
C PRO A 279 2.82 -6.12 -4.94
N MET A 280 3.46 -7.04 -5.66
CA MET A 280 4.07 -6.79 -6.98
C MET A 280 5.14 -5.67 -7.03
N GLY A 281 5.74 -5.31 -5.89
CA GLY A 281 6.80 -4.30 -5.83
C GLY A 281 6.32 -2.84 -5.79
N PHE A 282 5.01 -2.61 -5.63
CA PHE A 282 4.47 -1.27 -5.45
C PHE A 282 4.71 -0.74 -4.03
N LEU A 283 4.67 0.59 -3.84
CA LEU A 283 4.99 1.28 -2.58
C LEU A 283 3.77 1.50 -1.67
N GLN A 284 2.65 0.83 -1.94
CA GLN A 284 1.48 0.87 -1.07
C GLN A 284 1.02 -0.54 -0.72
N THR A 285 0.96 -0.82 0.58
CA THR A 285 0.36 -2.04 1.14
C THR A 285 -1.16 -1.99 1.08
N ASP A 286 -1.80 -3.15 0.97
CA ASP A 286 -3.26 -3.30 1.04
C ASP A 286 -3.77 -3.16 2.49
N ASN A 287 -3.80 -1.91 2.96
CA ASN A 287 -4.35 -1.54 4.27
C ASN A 287 -5.39 -0.42 4.07
N VAL A 288 -6.62 -0.69 4.50
CA VAL A 288 -7.76 0.24 4.34
C VAL A 288 -7.53 1.62 4.94
N HIS A 289 -6.63 1.74 5.93
CA HIS A 289 -6.28 3.01 6.56
C HIS A 289 -5.23 3.82 5.79
N ARG A 290 -4.65 3.25 4.72
CA ARG A 290 -3.60 3.88 3.92
C ARG A 290 -4.06 4.35 2.55
N TYR A 291 -5.23 3.89 2.10
CA TYR A 291 -5.82 4.42 0.87
C TYR A 291 -6.24 5.90 1.02
N PRO A 292 -6.18 6.69 -0.07
CA PRO A 292 -5.74 6.27 -1.40
C PRO A 292 -4.22 6.33 -1.59
N VAL A 293 -3.47 7.19 -0.90
CA VAL A 293 -2.08 7.55 -1.27
C VAL A 293 -1.08 7.54 -0.11
N SER A 294 -1.50 7.13 1.09
CA SER A 294 -0.62 7.13 2.26
C SER A 294 0.22 5.85 2.33
N THR A 295 1.36 5.93 3.04
CA THR A 295 2.21 4.80 3.41
C THR A 295 2.11 4.53 4.92
N ASN A 296 2.85 3.53 5.42
CA ASN A 296 3.00 3.27 6.85
C ASN A 296 3.64 4.44 7.63
N ARG A 297 4.34 5.35 6.94
CA ARG A 297 4.95 6.56 7.49
C ARG A 297 4.17 7.80 7.08
N GLU A 298 3.65 8.52 8.06
CA GLU A 298 2.98 9.80 7.82
C GLU A 298 3.96 10.81 7.17
N GLY A 299 3.44 11.68 6.30
CA GLY A 299 4.27 12.61 5.52
C GLY A 299 5.00 12.01 4.32
N ILE A 300 4.92 10.68 4.11
CA ILE A 300 5.41 10.02 2.89
C ILE A 300 4.20 9.46 2.13
N PHE A 301 3.99 9.98 0.92
CA PHE A 301 2.87 9.64 0.05
C PHE A 301 3.35 8.98 -1.24
N VAL A 302 2.51 8.14 -1.84
CA VAL A 302 2.81 7.40 -3.07
C VAL A 302 1.65 7.58 -4.06
N VAL A 303 1.99 7.92 -5.31
CA VAL A 303 1.01 8.27 -6.35
C VAL A 303 1.32 7.57 -7.68
N GLY A 304 0.29 7.31 -8.48
CA GLY A 304 0.45 6.83 -9.85
C GLY A 304 1.07 5.44 -9.94
N GLY A 305 2.06 5.28 -10.81
CA GLY A 305 2.76 4.02 -11.09
C GLY A 305 3.48 3.43 -9.89
N SER A 306 3.89 4.25 -8.94
CA SER A 306 4.48 3.80 -7.68
C SER A 306 3.51 2.98 -6.81
N ARG A 307 2.20 3.12 -7.01
CA ARG A 307 1.16 2.58 -6.12
C ARG A 307 0.53 1.30 -6.61
N ARG A 308 0.26 1.21 -7.91
CA ARG A 308 -0.33 0.06 -8.62
C ARG A 308 -0.47 0.39 -10.09
N VAL A 309 -0.66 -0.64 -10.92
CA VAL A 309 -1.10 -0.48 -12.31
C VAL A 309 -2.47 0.19 -12.35
N LYS A 310 -2.59 1.27 -13.12
CA LYS A 310 -3.83 2.06 -13.28
C LYS A 310 -3.78 2.94 -14.51
N LYS A 311 -4.95 3.38 -14.97
CA LYS A 311 -5.08 4.38 -16.02
C LYS A 311 -4.68 5.77 -15.55
N ARG A 312 -4.34 6.62 -16.52
CA ARG A 312 -3.94 8.03 -16.32
C ARG A 312 -4.87 8.80 -15.41
N TYR A 313 -6.19 8.73 -15.62
CA TYR A 313 -7.16 9.45 -14.78
C TYR A 313 -7.01 9.11 -13.29
N GLY A 314 -6.91 7.81 -12.96
CA GLY A 314 -6.70 7.36 -11.60
C GLY A 314 -5.31 7.73 -11.03
N ALA A 315 -4.31 7.95 -11.88
CA ALA A 315 -3.00 8.44 -11.47
C ALA A 315 -3.02 9.95 -11.17
N LEU A 316 -3.68 10.76 -12.01
CA LEU A 316 -3.89 12.19 -11.76
C LEU A 316 -4.74 12.44 -10.51
N MET A 317 -5.75 11.60 -10.26
CA MET A 317 -6.52 11.63 -9.02
C MET A 317 -5.66 11.34 -7.79
N ASP A 318 -4.68 10.44 -7.87
CA ASP A 318 -3.75 10.22 -6.75
C ASP A 318 -2.93 11.49 -6.48
N ALA A 319 -2.46 12.18 -7.52
CA ALA A 319 -1.70 13.43 -7.35
C ALA A 319 -2.53 14.51 -6.64
N GLU A 320 -3.80 14.68 -7.01
CA GLU A 320 -4.73 15.59 -6.34
C GLU A 320 -4.98 15.16 -4.88
N ASN A 321 -5.17 13.86 -4.63
CA ASN A 321 -5.28 13.34 -3.27
C ASN A 321 -4.01 13.59 -2.45
N ALA A 322 -2.81 13.44 -3.03
CA ALA A 322 -1.56 13.72 -2.35
C ALA A 322 -1.46 15.20 -1.95
N ALA A 323 -1.84 16.13 -2.82
CA ALA A 323 -1.91 17.55 -2.48
C ALA A 323 -2.86 17.82 -1.30
N LEU A 324 -4.03 17.18 -1.26
CA LEU A 324 -4.96 17.29 -0.13
C LEU A 324 -4.37 16.74 1.17
N ARG A 325 -3.64 15.62 1.11
CA ARG A 325 -2.99 15.01 2.28
C ARG A 325 -1.82 15.85 2.79
N VAL A 326 -1.00 16.39 1.89
CA VAL A 326 0.07 17.35 2.21
C VAL A 326 -0.52 18.55 2.91
N ARG A 327 -1.57 19.16 2.35
CA ARG A 327 -2.24 20.32 2.95
C ARG A 327 -2.81 20.01 4.33
N GLY A 328 -3.46 18.85 4.49
CA GLY A 328 -4.01 18.43 5.77
C GLY A 328 -2.96 18.17 6.85
N LEU A 329 -1.75 17.76 6.45
CA LEU A 329 -0.63 17.49 7.35
C LEU A 329 0.14 18.77 7.71
N LEU A 330 0.57 19.53 6.69
CA LEU A 330 1.49 20.65 6.87
C LEU A 330 0.77 21.94 7.27
N GLY A 331 -0.51 22.10 6.93
CA GLY A 331 -1.30 23.26 7.32
C GLY A 331 -0.63 24.59 6.94
N ASP A 332 -0.56 25.51 7.90
CA ASP A 332 0.16 26.80 7.79
C ASP A 332 1.61 26.72 8.29
N GLY A 333 2.17 25.50 8.40
CA GLY A 333 3.45 25.24 9.06
C GLY A 333 3.30 24.93 10.55
N THR A 334 2.08 24.82 11.06
CA THR A 334 1.83 24.37 12.44
C THR A 334 0.80 23.25 12.49
N ILE A 335 1.00 22.30 13.42
CA ILE A 335 0.03 21.23 13.70
C ILE A 335 -0.22 21.11 15.20
N SER A 336 -1.49 20.91 15.57
CA SER A 336 -1.88 20.64 16.94
C SER A 336 -2.01 19.13 17.15
N VAL A 337 -1.19 18.57 18.05
CA VAL A 337 -1.16 17.13 18.33
C VAL A 337 -1.43 16.86 19.82
N PRO A 338 -2.07 15.73 20.15
CA PRO A 338 -2.24 15.30 21.53
C PRO A 338 -0.90 15.11 22.27
N VAL A 339 -0.81 15.55 23.52
CA VAL A 339 0.42 15.36 24.33
C VAL A 339 0.60 13.93 24.83
N ASP A 340 -0.47 13.14 24.85
CA ASP A 340 -0.55 11.79 25.43
C ASP A 340 -0.02 10.68 24.51
N LYS A 341 0.73 11.05 23.47
CA LYS A 341 1.50 10.13 22.62
C LYS A 341 2.61 9.43 23.42
N ALA A 342 3.24 8.45 22.79
CA ALA A 342 4.35 7.73 23.40
C ALA A 342 5.54 8.66 23.72
N VAL A 343 6.11 8.54 24.91
CA VAL A 343 7.26 9.33 25.38
C VAL A 343 8.36 8.41 25.93
N ILE A 344 9.62 8.82 25.79
CA ILE A 344 10.79 8.08 26.30
C ILE A 344 11.31 8.78 27.56
N ASP A 345 11.42 8.04 28.66
CA ASP A 345 12.19 8.38 29.84
C ASP A 345 13.68 8.12 29.58
N THR A 346 14.42 9.19 29.29
CA THR A 346 15.86 9.12 29.01
C THR A 346 16.70 8.73 30.23
N GLY A 347 16.16 8.81 31.45
CA GLY A 347 16.83 8.31 32.65
C GLY A 347 16.81 6.78 32.77
N LYS A 348 15.82 6.12 32.15
CA LYS A 348 15.71 4.65 32.07
C LYS A 348 16.27 4.08 30.77
N CYS A 349 16.27 4.86 29.69
CA CYS A 349 16.69 4.40 28.37
C CYS A 349 18.17 4.00 28.32
N THR A 350 18.46 2.82 27.77
CA THR A 350 19.82 2.28 27.59
C THR A 350 20.29 2.31 26.13
N PHE A 351 19.58 3.02 25.25
CA PHE A 351 19.93 3.18 23.83
C PHE A 351 20.05 1.86 23.03
N CYS A 352 19.26 0.83 23.37
CA CYS A 352 19.32 -0.49 22.73
C CYS A 352 18.76 -0.54 21.28
N LEU A 353 18.10 0.54 20.84
CA LEU A 353 17.47 0.71 19.51
C LEU A 353 16.28 -0.20 19.19
N THR A 354 15.75 -0.95 20.16
CA THR A 354 14.58 -1.82 19.93
C THR A 354 13.36 -1.02 19.49
N CYS A 355 13.05 0.09 20.19
CA CYS A 355 11.91 0.95 19.84
C CYS A 355 11.99 1.51 18.42
N TYR A 356 13.19 1.84 17.95
CA TYR A 356 13.44 2.33 16.60
C TYR A 356 13.15 1.27 15.54
N ARG A 357 13.65 0.04 15.77
CA ARG A 357 13.47 -1.08 14.82
C ARG A 357 12.04 -1.58 14.77
N CYS A 358 11.32 -1.57 15.90
CA CYS A 358 9.98 -2.14 15.98
C CYS A 358 8.87 -1.17 15.54
N CYS A 359 9.15 0.14 15.45
CA CYS A 359 8.13 1.13 15.12
C CYS A 359 7.78 1.09 13.62
N PRO A 360 6.55 0.69 13.25
CA PRO A 360 6.16 0.65 11.84
C PRO A 360 5.97 2.03 11.21
N HIS A 361 5.93 3.09 12.01
CA HIS A 361 5.66 4.46 11.56
C HIS A 361 6.92 5.31 11.42
N GLY A 362 8.09 4.78 11.80
CA GLY A 362 9.34 5.55 11.80
C GLY A 362 9.28 6.81 12.67
N ALA A 363 8.61 6.71 13.83
CA ALA A 363 8.36 7.85 14.71
C ALA A 363 9.52 8.15 15.68
N ILE A 364 10.45 7.22 15.88
CA ILE A 364 11.62 7.41 16.74
C ILE A 364 12.74 8.04 15.91
N TYR A 365 13.27 9.16 16.36
CA TYR A 365 14.44 9.83 15.79
C TYR A 365 15.36 10.33 16.91
N TRP A 366 16.50 10.93 16.53
CA TRP A 366 17.49 11.44 17.46
C TRP A 366 17.64 12.95 17.32
N GLU A 367 17.58 13.63 18.46
CA GLU A 367 17.95 15.03 18.57
C GLU A 367 19.45 15.19 18.88
N ALA A 368 19.89 16.42 19.10
CA ALA A 368 21.23 16.72 19.58
C ALA A 368 21.58 15.91 20.83
N GLU A 369 22.89 15.70 21.05
CA GLU A 369 23.41 14.94 22.20
C GLU A 369 22.97 13.46 22.22
N ASN A 370 22.55 12.93 21.07
CA ASN A 370 22.13 11.55 20.88
C ASN A 370 20.90 11.16 21.72
N LYS A 371 20.00 12.12 21.97
CA LYS A 371 18.77 11.91 22.73
C LYS A 371 17.68 11.30 21.84
N PRO A 372 17.16 10.09 22.14
CA PRO A 372 16.07 9.51 21.38
C PRO A 372 14.76 10.21 21.72
N VAL A 373 13.99 10.56 20.69
CA VAL A 373 12.71 11.26 20.79
C VAL A 373 11.68 10.55 19.93
N ILE A 374 10.43 10.56 20.39
CA ILE A 374 9.29 10.08 19.62
C ILE A 374 8.56 11.29 19.06
N SER A 375 8.50 11.41 17.74
CA SER A 375 7.71 12.44 17.08
C SER A 375 6.24 12.25 17.38
N LYS A 376 5.63 13.26 18.00
CA LYS A 376 4.18 13.27 18.30
C LYS A 376 3.32 13.35 17.03
N VAL A 377 3.88 13.92 15.95
CA VAL A 377 3.26 13.97 14.62
C VAL A 377 3.25 12.58 14.00
N ALA A 378 4.39 11.86 14.00
CA ALA A 378 4.48 10.52 13.40
C ALA A 378 3.82 9.41 14.24
N CYS A 379 3.80 9.56 15.57
CA CYS A 379 3.40 8.50 16.48
C CYS A 379 1.89 8.22 16.40
N GLN A 380 1.54 7.01 15.99
CA GLN A 380 0.14 6.55 15.95
C GLN A 380 -0.35 5.97 17.30
N GLY A 381 0.47 6.03 18.37
CA GLY A 381 0.06 5.61 19.72
C GLY A 381 -0.16 4.10 19.90
N CYS A 382 0.49 3.25 19.11
CA CYS A 382 0.17 1.82 19.05
C CYS A 382 0.69 0.93 20.19
N GLY A 383 1.62 1.42 21.02
CA GLY A 383 2.12 0.62 22.16
C GLY A 383 3.19 -0.41 21.87
N ILE A 384 3.56 -0.64 20.61
CA ILE A 384 4.59 -1.64 20.26
C ILE A 384 5.91 -1.27 20.94
N CYS A 385 6.41 -0.05 20.75
CA CYS A 385 7.68 0.37 21.35
C CYS A 385 7.66 0.37 22.89
N ALA A 386 6.50 0.63 23.51
CA ALA A 386 6.34 0.57 24.95
C ALA A 386 6.52 -0.86 25.47
N SER A 387 5.86 -1.82 24.83
CA SER A 387 5.88 -3.22 25.27
C SER A 387 7.13 -4.00 24.84
N GLU A 388 7.91 -3.46 23.89
CA GLU A 388 9.18 -4.04 23.47
C GLU A 388 10.38 -3.38 24.17
N CYS A 389 10.14 -2.39 25.05
CA CYS A 389 11.21 -1.71 25.75
C CYS A 389 11.70 -2.55 26.94
N PRO A 390 12.93 -3.07 26.94
CA PRO A 390 13.41 -3.93 28.04
C PRO A 390 13.64 -3.17 29.37
N MET A 391 13.51 -1.85 29.37
CA MET A 391 13.71 -0.98 30.52
C MET A 391 12.42 -0.30 30.99
N ASP A 392 11.27 -0.61 30.36
CA ASP A 392 9.99 0.07 30.57
C ASP A 392 10.10 1.61 30.50
N ALA A 393 11.05 2.07 29.67
CA ALA A 393 11.39 3.47 29.54
C ALA A 393 10.36 4.23 28.70
N ILE A 394 9.41 3.55 28.06
CA ILE A 394 8.49 4.15 27.11
C ILE A 394 7.06 4.02 27.62
N GLN A 395 6.37 5.15 27.78
CA GLN A 395 5.02 5.21 28.31
C GLN A 395 4.08 5.91 27.33
N ILE A 396 2.79 5.58 27.36
CA ILE A 396 1.78 6.12 26.43
C ILE A 396 0.58 6.63 27.21
N GLY A 397 0.47 7.95 27.38
CA GLY A 397 -0.73 8.61 27.88
C GLY A 397 -1.43 7.91 29.05
N GLU A 398 -2.75 7.75 28.91
CA GLU A 398 -3.60 7.00 29.86
C GLU A 398 -3.34 5.48 29.87
N PHE A 399 -2.63 4.95 28.87
CA PHE A 399 -2.26 3.54 28.74
C PHE A 399 -0.82 3.27 29.22
N ASN A 400 -0.33 4.07 30.17
CA ASN A 400 0.94 3.80 30.84
C ASN A 400 0.87 2.51 31.67
N ASP A 401 2.03 1.93 31.97
CA ASP A 401 2.10 0.60 32.57
C ASP A 401 1.43 0.54 33.94
N ALA A 402 1.54 1.60 34.76
CA ALA A 402 0.91 1.63 36.07
C ALA A 402 -0.62 1.56 35.97
N ALA A 403 -1.23 2.36 35.09
CA ALA A 403 -2.68 2.36 34.86
C ALA A 403 -3.17 1.04 34.25
N MET A 404 -2.39 0.47 33.32
CA MET A 404 -2.70 -0.84 32.73
C MET A 404 -2.65 -1.95 33.78
N ILE A 405 -1.60 -1.99 34.59
CA ILE A 405 -1.44 -2.97 35.68
C ILE A 405 -2.61 -2.84 36.66
N GLU A 406 -2.93 -1.64 37.14
CA GLU A 406 -4.06 -1.43 38.06
C GLU A 406 -5.39 -1.92 37.47
N THR A 407 -5.65 -1.61 36.20
CA THR A 407 -6.87 -2.03 35.50
C THR A 407 -6.93 -3.55 35.37
N VAL A 408 -5.84 -4.18 34.93
CA VAL A 408 -5.75 -5.63 34.76
C VAL A 408 -5.93 -6.35 36.09
N SER A 409 -5.24 -5.89 37.14
CA SER A 409 -5.34 -6.45 38.50
C SER A 409 -6.77 -6.43 39.02
N ARG A 410 -7.45 -5.29 38.88
CA ARG A 410 -8.85 -5.15 39.28
C ARG A 410 -9.75 -6.09 38.48
N SER A 411 -9.59 -6.14 37.15
CA SER A 411 -10.39 -7.01 36.28
C SER A 411 -10.17 -8.50 36.56
N ALA A 412 -8.94 -8.91 36.87
CA ALA A 412 -8.63 -10.30 37.19
C ALA A 412 -9.19 -10.74 38.56
N ALA A 413 -9.18 -9.84 39.55
CA ALA A 413 -9.68 -10.13 40.89
C ALA A 413 -11.22 -10.09 41.01
N GLU A 414 -11.91 -9.42 40.09
CA GLU A 414 -13.37 -9.27 40.11
C GLU A 414 -14.08 -10.58 39.70
N LYS A 415 -14.70 -11.25 40.66
CA LYS A 415 -15.43 -12.51 40.46
C LYS A 415 -16.91 -12.28 40.14
N SER A 416 -17.45 -13.07 39.21
CA SER A 416 -18.88 -13.10 38.84
C SER A 416 -19.49 -14.45 39.21
N GLY A 417 -19.76 -14.67 40.50
CA GLY A 417 -20.25 -15.96 40.99
C GLY A 417 -19.27 -17.10 40.71
N ASP A 418 -19.79 -18.21 40.19
CA ASP A 418 -19.01 -19.40 39.80
C ASP A 418 -18.54 -19.36 38.33
N ALA A 419 -18.84 -18.29 37.59
CA ALA A 419 -18.42 -18.16 36.20
C ALA A 419 -16.89 -17.93 36.11
N PRO A 420 -16.18 -18.58 35.16
CA PRO A 420 -14.76 -18.32 34.94
C PRO A 420 -14.50 -16.84 34.63
N THR A 421 -13.49 -16.25 35.28
CA THR A 421 -13.08 -14.87 34.99
C THR A 421 -12.26 -14.85 33.70
N ILE A 422 -12.75 -14.12 32.68
CA ILE A 422 -12.06 -13.96 31.40
C ILE A 422 -11.67 -12.50 31.22
N VAL A 423 -10.37 -12.22 31.19
CA VAL A 423 -9.86 -10.87 30.89
C VAL A 423 -9.61 -10.73 29.39
N ALA A 424 -10.39 -9.89 28.71
CA ALA A 424 -10.27 -9.65 27.28
C ALA A 424 -9.60 -8.30 27.00
N PHE A 425 -8.36 -8.31 26.52
CA PHE A 425 -7.68 -7.12 26.01
C PHE A 425 -8.24 -6.75 24.63
N CYS A 426 -8.90 -5.61 24.54
CA CYS A 426 -9.62 -5.17 23.35
C CYS A 426 -8.93 -3.95 22.71
N CYS A 427 -8.41 -4.13 21.49
CA CYS A 427 -7.96 -3.03 20.65
C CYS A 427 -9.10 -2.03 20.40
N GLN A 428 -8.88 -0.74 20.68
CA GLN A 428 -9.86 0.33 20.45
C GLN A 428 -10.40 0.40 19.02
N ASN A 429 -9.63 -0.03 18.03
CA ASN A 429 -9.99 0.11 16.61
C ASN A 429 -10.83 -1.06 16.07
N SER A 430 -10.87 -2.20 16.76
CA SER A 430 -11.65 -3.36 16.32
C SER A 430 -12.27 -4.13 17.47
N GLY A 431 -11.46 -4.78 18.31
CA GLY A 431 -11.91 -5.67 19.39
C GLY A 431 -12.92 -5.01 20.33
N LEU A 432 -12.68 -3.75 20.69
CA LEU A 432 -13.59 -2.99 21.55
C LEU A 432 -14.92 -2.68 20.85
N GLU A 433 -14.88 -2.29 19.58
CA GLU A 433 -16.09 -1.98 18.81
C GLU A 433 -16.92 -3.25 18.54
N ALA A 434 -16.27 -4.38 18.29
CA ALA A 434 -16.92 -5.69 18.19
C ALA A 434 -17.57 -6.10 19.53
N ALA A 435 -16.91 -5.86 20.67
CA ALA A 435 -17.47 -6.10 21.99
C ALA A 435 -18.73 -5.25 22.24
N LYS A 436 -18.65 -3.94 21.97
CA LYS A 436 -19.79 -3.01 22.10
C LYS A 436 -20.95 -3.42 21.20
N MET A 437 -20.67 -3.90 19.99
CA MET A 437 -21.68 -4.42 19.09
C MET A 437 -22.34 -5.67 19.69
N ALA A 438 -21.55 -6.64 20.18
CA ALA A 438 -22.09 -7.84 20.81
C ALA A 438 -23.03 -7.51 21.98
N GLU A 439 -22.63 -6.57 22.84
CA GLU A 439 -23.46 -6.08 23.95
C GLU A 439 -24.74 -5.40 23.45
N SER A 440 -24.62 -4.46 22.50
CA SER A 440 -25.75 -3.66 22.00
C SER A 440 -26.82 -4.51 21.31
N PHE A 441 -26.42 -5.60 20.67
CA PHE A 441 -27.32 -6.54 20.00
C PHE A 441 -27.78 -7.71 20.89
N GLY A 442 -27.40 -7.72 22.17
CA GLY A 442 -27.80 -8.76 23.13
C GLY A 442 -27.25 -10.14 22.77
N MET A 443 -26.06 -10.20 22.16
CA MET A 443 -25.40 -11.46 21.85
C MET A 443 -24.93 -12.15 23.15
N PRO A 444 -24.83 -13.50 23.18
CA PRO A 444 -24.36 -14.21 24.36
C PRO A 444 -22.94 -13.78 24.75
N LEU A 445 -22.72 -13.44 26.02
CA LEU A 445 -21.42 -13.11 26.58
C LEU A 445 -21.25 -13.82 27.94
N PRO A 446 -20.05 -14.30 28.29
CA PRO A 446 -19.78 -14.89 29.59
C PRO A 446 -20.05 -13.90 30.73
N GLU A 447 -20.67 -14.35 31.81
CA GLU A 447 -20.94 -13.51 33.00
C GLU A 447 -19.64 -13.02 33.67
N GLY A 448 -18.57 -13.81 33.56
CA GLY A 448 -17.23 -13.50 34.06
C GLY A 448 -16.34 -12.71 33.08
N LEU A 449 -16.87 -12.25 31.94
CA LEU A 449 -16.10 -11.46 30.97
C LEU A 449 -15.77 -10.06 31.50
N LYS A 450 -14.49 -9.68 31.48
CA LYS A 450 -13.98 -8.36 31.83
C LYS A 450 -13.19 -7.79 30.67
N THR A 451 -13.69 -6.73 30.05
CA THR A 451 -13.02 -6.07 28.92
C THR A 451 -12.01 -5.04 29.41
N VAL A 452 -10.77 -5.13 28.94
CA VAL A 452 -9.69 -4.17 29.19
C VAL A 452 -9.34 -3.49 27.88
N THR A 453 -9.53 -2.18 27.82
CA THR A 453 -9.26 -1.42 26.59
C THR A 453 -7.77 -1.11 26.44
N VAL A 454 -7.24 -1.29 25.23
CA VAL A 454 -5.89 -0.87 24.84
C VAL A 454 -5.94 -0.07 23.54
N PRO A 455 -5.03 0.91 23.32
CA PRO A 455 -5.08 1.78 22.14
C PRO A 455 -4.89 0.97 20.85
N CYS A 456 -4.07 -0.07 20.96
CA CYS A 456 -3.89 -1.12 19.97
C CYS A 456 -3.48 -2.40 20.70
N ALA A 457 -3.73 -3.57 20.10
CA ALA A 457 -3.21 -4.84 20.61
C ALA A 457 -1.66 -4.81 20.73
N GLY A 458 -0.99 -3.95 19.96
CA GLY A 458 0.44 -3.66 20.11
C GLY A 458 0.88 -3.25 21.53
N LYS A 459 -0.02 -2.72 22.37
CA LYS A 459 0.29 -2.37 23.77
C LYS A 459 0.21 -3.54 24.77
N VAL A 460 -0.33 -4.70 24.36
CA VAL A 460 -0.59 -5.83 25.29
C VAL A 460 0.70 -6.55 25.64
N ASP A 461 1.35 -6.12 26.70
CA ASP A 461 2.57 -6.72 27.24
C ASP A 461 2.33 -8.16 27.76
N VAL A 462 3.35 -9.01 27.65
CA VAL A 462 3.36 -10.34 28.26
C VAL A 462 3.16 -10.22 29.77
N ASP A 463 3.73 -9.20 30.41
CA ASP A 463 3.57 -8.99 31.84
C ASP A 463 2.11 -8.76 32.24
N TYR A 464 1.31 -8.09 31.41
CA TYR A 464 -0.11 -7.90 31.67
C TYR A 464 -0.89 -9.21 31.58
N VAL A 465 -0.57 -10.02 30.57
CA VAL A 465 -1.20 -11.34 30.34
C VAL A 465 -0.88 -12.27 31.51
N MET A 466 0.39 -12.35 31.90
CA MET A 466 0.83 -13.20 33.01
C MET A 466 0.28 -12.72 34.35
N ARG A 467 0.24 -11.40 34.57
CA ARG A 467 -0.36 -10.81 35.78
C ARG A 467 -1.85 -11.11 35.90
N ALA A 468 -2.61 -10.99 34.81
CA ALA A 468 -4.03 -11.31 34.82
C ALA A 468 -4.28 -12.74 35.32
N LEU A 469 -3.51 -13.71 34.81
CA LEU A 469 -3.60 -15.11 35.24
C LEU A 469 -3.16 -15.29 36.70
N ALA A 470 -2.04 -14.68 37.09
CA ALA A 470 -1.51 -14.78 38.46
C ALA A 470 -2.45 -14.18 39.51
N GLU A 471 -3.27 -13.20 39.14
CA GLU A 471 -4.16 -12.47 40.04
C GLU A 471 -5.62 -12.91 39.99
N GLY A 472 -5.90 -14.00 39.27
CA GLY A 472 -7.17 -14.72 39.39
C GLY A 472 -8.01 -14.82 38.12
N ALA A 473 -7.53 -14.34 36.97
CA ALA A 473 -8.18 -14.65 35.70
C ALA A 473 -8.02 -16.13 35.36
N ASP A 474 -9.12 -16.80 35.00
CA ASP A 474 -9.10 -18.18 34.56
C ASP A 474 -8.61 -18.30 33.11
N GLY A 475 -8.86 -17.25 32.32
CA GLY A 475 -8.36 -17.12 30.96
C GLY A 475 -8.18 -15.67 30.50
N VAL A 476 -7.33 -15.50 29.48
CA VAL A 476 -7.03 -14.22 28.85
C VAL A 476 -7.31 -14.31 27.36
N VAL A 477 -7.99 -13.30 26.81
CA VAL A 477 -8.21 -13.17 25.37
C VAL A 477 -7.60 -11.86 24.88
N ILE A 478 -6.88 -11.89 23.77
CA ILE A 478 -6.29 -10.72 23.13
C ILE A 478 -7.00 -10.52 21.79
N MET A 479 -7.84 -9.49 21.72
CA MET A 479 -8.67 -9.15 20.57
C MET A 479 -8.01 -8.05 19.74
N ALA A 480 -7.50 -8.42 18.57
CA ALA A 480 -6.77 -7.54 17.67
C ALA A 480 -7.50 -7.29 16.34
N CYS A 481 -6.99 -6.40 15.50
CA CYS A 481 -7.44 -6.27 14.11
C CYS A 481 -7.01 -7.51 13.30
N HIS A 482 -7.69 -7.81 12.20
CA HIS A 482 -7.18 -8.80 11.25
C HIS A 482 -5.77 -8.44 10.76
N ASN A 483 -4.96 -9.47 10.55
CA ASN A 483 -3.63 -9.29 9.94
C ASN A 483 -3.79 -8.65 8.56
N GLY A 484 -2.89 -7.71 8.23
CA GLY A 484 -3.00 -6.87 7.02
C GLY A 484 -3.93 -5.66 7.16
N ASN A 485 -4.90 -5.69 8.08
CA ASN A 485 -5.86 -4.60 8.31
C ASN A 485 -5.66 -3.87 9.65
N CYS A 486 -4.48 -4.02 10.26
CA CYS A 486 -4.17 -3.31 11.50
C CYS A 486 -3.98 -1.81 11.22
N LYS A 487 -4.75 -0.95 11.89
CA LYS A 487 -4.57 0.51 11.80
C LYS A 487 -3.16 0.98 12.19
N SER A 488 -2.50 0.23 13.06
CA SER A 488 -1.13 0.49 13.51
C SER A 488 -0.08 -0.30 12.72
N GLU A 489 -0.43 -0.82 11.54
CA GLU A 489 0.35 -1.73 10.68
C GLU A 489 0.69 -3.09 11.30
N LYS A 490 1.48 -3.09 12.38
CA LYS A 490 2.10 -4.30 12.93
C LYS A 490 1.57 -4.62 14.35
N GLY A 491 0.59 -3.88 14.86
CA GLY A 491 0.07 -4.08 16.22
C GLY A 491 -0.48 -5.49 16.48
N SER A 492 -1.30 -6.02 15.56
CA SER A 492 -1.81 -7.39 15.65
C SER A 492 -0.71 -8.45 15.57
N LEU A 493 0.30 -8.21 14.72
CA LEU A 493 1.44 -9.11 14.54
C LEU A 493 2.24 -9.27 15.85
N TYR A 494 2.65 -8.16 16.46
CA TYR A 494 3.39 -8.16 17.73
C TYR A 494 2.56 -8.72 18.90
N ALA A 495 1.24 -8.46 18.92
CA ALA A 495 0.35 -9.06 19.92
C ALA A 495 0.28 -10.58 19.77
N GLY A 496 0.16 -11.09 18.54
CA GLY A 496 0.16 -12.53 18.26
C GLY A 496 1.46 -13.21 18.69
N TRP A 497 2.62 -12.59 18.41
CA TRP A 497 3.93 -13.11 18.84
C TRP A 497 4.06 -13.17 20.36
N ARG A 498 3.66 -12.12 21.08
CA ARG A 498 3.69 -12.09 22.55
C ARG A 498 2.69 -13.08 23.16
N ALA A 499 1.53 -13.25 22.56
CA ALA A 499 0.56 -14.26 22.98
C ALA A 499 1.14 -15.68 22.85
N ALA A 500 1.77 -15.99 21.71
CA ALA A 500 2.44 -17.28 21.49
C ALA A 500 3.60 -17.48 22.47
N ASN A 501 4.37 -16.43 22.76
CA ASN A 501 5.44 -16.48 23.77
C ASN A 501 4.87 -16.79 25.17
N ALA A 502 3.83 -16.08 25.59
CA ALA A 502 3.17 -16.32 26.88
C ALA A 502 2.58 -17.74 26.98
N GLN A 503 1.99 -18.25 25.89
CA GLN A 503 1.53 -19.64 25.79
C GLN A 503 2.66 -20.65 26.02
N ASN A 504 3.81 -20.44 25.38
CA ASN A 504 5.00 -21.29 25.58
C ASN A 504 5.52 -21.23 27.03
N MET A 505 5.45 -20.06 27.67
CA MET A 505 5.82 -19.89 29.08
C MET A 505 4.89 -20.69 30.00
N LEU A 506 3.57 -20.68 29.75
CA LEU A 506 2.61 -21.50 30.51
C LEU A 506 2.91 -23.00 30.35
N GLU A 507 3.11 -23.46 29.12
CA GLU A 507 3.40 -24.86 28.83
C GLU A 507 4.70 -25.32 29.54
N ALA A 508 5.72 -24.47 29.57
CA ALA A 508 6.99 -24.77 30.25
C ALA A 508 6.86 -24.93 31.77
N ILE A 509 5.88 -24.28 32.41
CA ILE A 509 5.61 -24.41 33.84
C ILE A 509 4.48 -25.41 34.16
N GLY A 510 4.01 -26.17 33.16
CA GLY A 510 2.97 -27.17 33.32
C GLY A 510 1.54 -26.61 33.45
N VAL A 511 1.32 -25.36 33.03
CA VAL A 511 0.01 -24.73 32.94
C VAL A 511 -0.51 -24.81 31.51
N GLU A 512 -1.83 -24.94 31.34
CA GLU A 512 -2.40 -25.13 30.01
C GLU A 512 -2.33 -23.85 29.18
N LYS A 513 -1.65 -23.91 28.03
CA LYS A 513 -1.50 -22.76 27.14
C LYS A 513 -2.80 -22.22 26.59
N GLU A 514 -3.86 -23.05 26.51
CA GLU A 514 -5.16 -22.62 26.00
C GLU A 514 -5.87 -21.63 26.94
N ARG A 515 -5.31 -21.35 28.14
CA ARG A 515 -5.73 -20.23 28.99
C ARG A 515 -5.44 -18.86 28.37
N ILE A 516 -4.65 -18.79 27.31
CA ILE A 516 -4.41 -17.57 26.53
C ILE A 516 -4.92 -17.79 25.10
N CYS A 517 -5.78 -16.89 24.63
CA CYS A 517 -6.31 -16.91 23.26
C CYS A 517 -5.96 -15.60 22.55
N PHE A 518 -5.27 -15.67 21.41
CA PHE A 518 -5.16 -14.55 20.49
C PHE A 518 -6.20 -14.72 19.38
N ALA A 519 -6.99 -13.67 19.14
CA ALA A 519 -8.00 -13.67 18.09
C ALA A 519 -8.05 -12.32 17.38
N THR A 520 -8.56 -12.33 16.15
CA THR A 520 -8.70 -11.14 15.33
C THR A 520 -10.15 -10.90 14.96
N THR A 521 -10.58 -9.64 15.03
CA THR A 521 -11.92 -9.19 14.62
C THR A 521 -11.82 -7.88 13.83
N ALA A 522 -12.84 -7.60 13.02
CA ALA A 522 -13.16 -6.26 12.53
C ALA A 522 -14.20 -5.58 13.45
N SER A 523 -14.37 -4.26 13.32
CA SER A 523 -15.27 -3.47 14.17
C SER A 523 -16.75 -3.89 14.08
N ASN A 524 -17.15 -4.56 13.00
CA ASN A 524 -18.51 -5.04 12.76
C ASN A 524 -18.70 -6.54 13.05
N MET A 525 -17.75 -7.19 13.72
CA MET A 525 -17.75 -8.64 13.99
C MET A 525 -18.17 -8.97 15.43
N GLY A 526 -19.31 -8.43 15.87
CA GLY A 526 -19.84 -8.72 17.21
C GLY A 526 -20.18 -10.21 17.43
N ALA A 527 -20.68 -10.88 16.39
CA ALA A 527 -21.01 -12.31 16.45
C ALA A 527 -19.76 -13.17 16.64
N ASP A 528 -18.67 -12.85 15.95
CA ASP A 528 -17.39 -13.53 16.11
C ASP A 528 -16.78 -13.24 17.49
N PHE A 529 -16.82 -11.99 17.95
CA PHE A 529 -16.38 -11.63 19.30
C PHE A 529 -17.08 -12.49 20.36
N SER A 530 -18.42 -12.53 20.32
CA SER A 530 -19.26 -13.35 21.20
C SER A 530 -18.87 -14.83 21.11
N SER A 531 -18.74 -15.36 19.89
CA SER A 531 -18.38 -16.77 19.67
C SER A 531 -17.02 -17.13 20.27
N ILE A 532 -16.02 -16.24 20.13
CA ILE A 532 -14.66 -16.45 20.67
C ILE A 532 -14.68 -16.48 22.20
N VAL A 533 -15.31 -15.50 22.85
CA VAL A 533 -15.31 -15.44 24.32
C VAL A 533 -16.18 -16.53 24.95
N MET A 534 -17.27 -16.93 24.28
CA MET A 534 -18.10 -18.07 24.71
C MET A 534 -17.35 -19.40 24.54
N ALA A 535 -16.58 -19.57 23.45
CA ALA A 535 -15.72 -20.73 23.27
C ALA A 535 -14.63 -20.81 24.36
N MET A 536 -14.06 -19.66 24.74
CA MET A 536 -13.12 -19.59 25.86
C MET A 536 -13.75 -20.04 27.17
N GLU A 537 -14.96 -19.56 27.48
CA GLU A 537 -15.68 -19.96 28.70
C GLU A 537 -15.98 -21.46 28.72
N ALA A 538 -16.47 -22.01 27.60
CA ALA A 538 -16.75 -23.44 27.47
C ALA A 538 -15.49 -24.29 27.68
N GLN A 539 -14.35 -23.85 27.14
CA GLN A 539 -13.07 -24.52 27.32
C GLN A 539 -12.58 -24.49 28.77
N LEU A 540 -12.77 -23.36 29.47
CA LEU A 540 -12.38 -23.21 30.87
C LEU A 540 -13.26 -24.06 31.80
N LYS A 541 -14.56 -24.22 31.51
CA LYS A 541 -15.49 -25.07 32.28
C LYS A 541 -15.27 -26.57 32.08
N ALA A 542 -14.62 -26.97 30.99
CA ALA A 542 -14.39 -28.38 30.66
C ALA A 542 -13.17 -28.98 31.39
N LYS A 543 -12.39 -28.16 32.10
CA LYS A 543 -11.22 -28.52 32.88
C LYS A 543 -11.54 -28.36 34.37
#